data_AF-A0A660WJ59-F1
#
_entry.id   AF-A0A660WJ59-F1
#
_cell.length_a   1.000
_cell.length_b   1.000
_cell.length_c   1.000
_cell.angle_alpha   90.00
_cell.angle_beta   90.00
_cell.angle_gamma   90.00
#
_symmetry.space_group_name_H-M   'P 1'
#
loop_
_entity.id
_entity.type
_entity.pdbx_description
1 polymer ?
#
loop_
_entity_poly.entity_id
_entity_poly.type
_entity_poly.pdbx_seq_one_letter_code
_entity_poly.pdbx_strand_id
1 'polypeptide(L)'
;MVRKIFAIGIIWQILVNVIYGETDQNLKRLKRDCINATIRAIELEIERHQKWLKIPKENLTPGAEPREKIAERLKRLKKDLLKYKNMKIEDYKLPPKKEVIGWVHHPCKEGTLLRIKNMTRSGPFYHIVGIKGGNYDVIKPRVKYKMTIYLLYPRHYPFFNYYIFIENYEKISN
;
A
#
# COMPACT_ATOMS: atom_id res chain seq x y z
N MET A 1 -31.74 25.19 -45.03
CA MET A 1 -30.53 24.35 -44.91
C MET A 1 -29.78 24.68 -43.62
N VAL A 2 -30.25 24.25 -42.44
CA VAL A 2 -29.49 24.40 -41.17
C VAL A 2 -29.89 23.27 -40.20
N ARG A 3 -29.24 22.11 -40.31
CA ARG A 3 -29.30 21.02 -39.31
C ARG A 3 -27.94 20.32 -39.26
N LYS A 4 -26.90 21.02 -38.82
CA LYS A 4 -25.57 20.40 -38.60
C LYS A 4 -24.83 20.83 -37.33
N ILE A 5 -25.40 21.69 -36.46
CA ILE A 5 -24.65 22.24 -35.31
C ILE A 5 -24.96 21.54 -33.97
N PHE A 6 -26.11 20.85 -33.82
CA PHE A 6 -26.51 20.25 -32.53
C PHE A 6 -25.84 18.92 -32.15
N ALA A 7 -25.23 18.20 -33.10
CA ALA A 7 -24.66 16.88 -32.81
C ALA A 7 -23.35 16.95 -32.00
N ILE A 8 -22.56 18.03 -32.16
CA ILE A 8 -21.22 18.16 -31.56
C ILE A 8 -21.31 18.38 -30.05
N GLY A 9 -22.28 19.19 -29.58
CA GLY A 9 -22.47 19.45 -28.14
C GLY A 9 -22.93 18.24 -27.35
N ILE A 10 -23.79 17.39 -27.94
CA ILE A 10 -24.27 16.15 -27.30
C ILE A 10 -23.14 15.12 -27.19
N ILE A 11 -22.34 14.96 -28.26
CA ILE A 11 -21.18 14.06 -28.25
C ILE A 11 -20.14 14.52 -27.22
N TRP A 12 -19.91 15.84 -27.10
CA TRP A 12 -18.99 16.39 -26.11
C TRP A 12 -19.48 16.18 -24.67
N GLN A 13 -20.77 16.39 -24.40
CA GLN A 13 -21.36 16.15 -23.07
C GLN A 13 -21.32 14.67 -22.66
N ILE A 14 -21.57 13.76 -23.61
CA ILE A 14 -21.47 12.31 -23.38
C ILE A 14 -20.02 11.92 -23.09
N LEU A 15 -19.06 12.41 -23.89
CA LEU A 15 -17.63 12.14 -23.68
C LEU A 15 -17.15 12.64 -22.31
N VAL A 16 -17.54 13.85 -21.91
CA VAL A 16 -17.22 14.41 -20.60
C VAL A 16 -17.80 13.52 -19.49
N ASN A 17 -19.08 13.16 -19.55
CA ASN A 17 -19.70 12.33 -18.52
C ASN A 17 -19.06 10.94 -18.40
N VAL A 18 -18.68 10.32 -19.52
CA VAL A 18 -17.98 9.03 -19.55
C VAL A 18 -16.60 9.14 -18.90
N ILE A 19 -15.81 10.14 -19.27
CA ILE A 19 -14.46 10.36 -18.71
C ILE A 19 -14.54 10.64 -17.21
N TYR A 20 -15.42 11.56 -16.78
CA TYR A 20 -15.57 11.88 -15.36
C TYR A 20 -16.05 10.67 -14.55
N GLY A 21 -17.00 9.90 -15.08
CA GLY A 21 -17.49 8.67 -14.44
C GLY A 21 -16.40 7.60 -14.28
N GLU A 22 -15.58 7.39 -15.31
CA GLU A 22 -14.46 6.46 -15.25
C GLU A 22 -13.40 6.91 -14.23
N THR A 23 -13.08 8.20 -14.20
CA THR A 23 -12.10 8.75 -13.24
C THR A 23 -12.58 8.62 -11.79
N ASP A 24 -13.86 8.90 -11.51
CA ASP A 24 -14.44 8.74 -10.16
C ASP A 24 -14.48 7.28 -9.72
N GLN A 25 -14.88 6.36 -10.61
CA GLN A 25 -14.88 4.92 -10.31
C GLN A 25 -13.47 4.39 -10.05
N ASN A 26 -12.49 4.81 -10.86
CA ASN A 26 -11.08 4.44 -10.66
C ASN A 26 -10.54 4.96 -9.33
N LEU A 27 -10.86 6.20 -8.96
CA LEU A 27 -10.47 6.78 -7.67
C LEU A 27 -11.10 6.03 -6.50
N LYS A 28 -12.41 5.74 -6.55
CA LYS A 28 -13.12 4.97 -5.52
C LYS A 28 -12.52 3.57 -5.36
N ARG A 29 -12.18 2.92 -6.47
CA ARG A 29 -11.49 1.61 -6.45
C ARG A 29 -10.11 1.71 -5.80
N LEU A 30 -9.29 2.68 -6.21
CA LEU A 30 -7.96 2.89 -5.62
C LEU A 30 -8.03 3.15 -4.11
N LYS A 31 -8.98 3.99 -3.66
CA LYS A 31 -9.20 4.24 -2.24
C LYS A 31 -9.57 2.95 -1.50
N ARG A 32 -10.50 2.16 -2.04
CA ARG A 32 -10.90 0.86 -1.46
C ARG A 32 -9.71 -0.09 -1.35
N ASP A 33 -8.93 -0.23 -2.42
CA ASP A 33 -7.76 -1.12 -2.45
C ASP A 33 -6.71 -0.67 -1.42
N CYS A 34 -6.47 0.63 -1.29
CA CYS A 34 -5.58 1.19 -0.28
C CYS A 34 -6.10 1.02 1.16
N ILE A 35 -7.41 1.16 1.42
CA ILE A 35 -8.02 0.87 2.74
C ILE A 35 -7.80 -0.60 3.09
N ASN A 36 -8.13 -1.51 2.18
CA ASN A 36 -7.97 -2.95 2.39
C ASN A 36 -6.50 -3.32 2.67
N ALA A 37 -5.58 -2.79 1.88
CA ALA A 37 -4.15 -3.00 2.08
C ALA A 37 -3.64 -2.37 3.39
N THR A 38 -4.23 -1.25 3.84
CA THR A 38 -3.92 -0.63 5.15
C THR A 38 -4.40 -1.51 6.30
N ILE A 39 -5.59 -2.09 6.20
CA ILE A 39 -6.11 -3.07 7.16
C ILE A 39 -5.15 -4.26 7.28
N ARG A 40 -4.73 -4.83 6.14
CA ARG A 40 -3.74 -5.93 6.10
C ARG A 40 -2.40 -5.53 6.72
N ALA A 41 -1.90 -4.33 6.43
CA ALA A 41 -0.68 -3.81 7.04
C ALA A 41 -0.75 -3.76 8.58
N ILE A 42 -1.87 -3.29 9.13
CA ILE A 42 -2.08 -3.21 10.57
C ILE A 42 -2.20 -4.60 11.19
N GLU A 43 -2.91 -5.53 10.53
CA GLU A 43 -3.03 -6.92 10.97
C GLU A 43 -1.64 -7.60 11.05
N LEU A 44 -0.77 -7.38 10.06
CA LEU A 44 0.61 -7.88 10.08
C LEU A 44 1.47 -7.27 11.20
N GLU A 45 1.26 -5.99 11.55
CA GLU A 45 1.92 -5.41 12.73
C GLU A 45 1.40 -6.04 14.02
N ILE A 46 0.09 -6.23 14.16
CA ILE A 46 -0.51 -6.87 15.33
C ILE A 46 0.07 -8.27 15.49
N GLU A 47 0.09 -9.08 14.43
CA GLU A 47 0.67 -10.42 14.45
C GLU A 47 2.15 -10.41 14.87
N ARG A 48 2.95 -9.44 14.37
CA ARG A 48 4.35 -9.32 14.76
C ARG A 48 4.49 -9.03 16.26
N HIS A 49 3.76 -8.05 16.77
CA HIS A 49 3.85 -7.67 18.18
C HIS A 49 3.32 -8.79 19.09
N GLN A 50 2.29 -9.52 18.67
CA GLN A 50 1.82 -10.72 19.37
C GLN A 50 2.88 -11.82 19.40
N LYS A 51 3.58 -12.07 18.28
CA LYS A 51 4.70 -13.02 18.23
C LYS A 51 5.80 -12.62 19.21
N TRP A 52 6.14 -11.34 19.31
CA TRP A 52 7.12 -10.85 20.29
C TRP A 52 6.69 -11.09 21.73
N LEU A 53 5.42 -10.85 22.07
CA LEU A 53 4.90 -11.12 23.42
C LEU A 53 4.87 -12.61 23.78
N LYS A 54 4.96 -13.53 22.81
CA LYS A 54 5.03 -14.97 23.04
C LYS A 54 6.46 -15.48 23.31
N ILE A 55 7.49 -14.67 23.06
CA ILE A 55 8.89 -15.07 23.31
C ILE A 55 9.13 -15.13 24.83
N PRO A 56 9.55 -16.27 25.41
CA PRO A 56 9.86 -16.37 26.84
C PRO A 56 10.91 -15.32 27.27
N LYS A 57 10.85 -14.85 28.53
CA LYS A 57 11.72 -13.75 29.01
C LYS A 57 13.20 -14.12 28.89
N GLU A 58 13.52 -15.37 29.17
CA GLU A 58 14.85 -15.98 29.05
C GLU A 58 15.40 -16.00 27.61
N ASN A 59 14.52 -15.92 26.61
CA ASN A 59 14.89 -15.92 25.19
C ASN A 59 14.88 -14.51 24.57
N LEU A 60 14.72 -13.46 25.39
CA LEU A 60 14.78 -12.09 24.90
C LEU A 60 16.22 -11.67 24.63
N THR A 61 16.44 -11.06 23.47
CA THR A 61 17.73 -10.45 23.14
C THR A 61 18.00 -9.25 24.05
N PRO A 62 19.28 -8.96 24.40
CA PRO A 62 19.64 -7.71 25.05
C PRO A 62 19.08 -6.50 24.30
N GLY A 63 18.48 -5.55 25.02
CA GLY A 63 17.83 -4.38 24.42
C GLY A 63 16.43 -4.64 23.84
N ALA A 64 15.83 -5.82 24.07
CA ALA A 64 14.43 -6.06 23.72
C ALA A 64 13.52 -5.02 24.37
N GLU A 65 12.52 -4.58 23.60
CA GLU A 65 11.57 -3.58 24.09
C GLU A 65 10.75 -4.13 25.28
N PRO A 66 10.49 -3.32 26.32
CA PRO A 66 9.63 -3.72 27.43
C PRO A 66 8.25 -4.20 26.96
N ARG A 67 7.74 -5.27 27.58
CA ARG A 67 6.46 -5.88 27.20
C ARG A 67 5.29 -4.90 27.35
N GLU A 68 5.37 -3.98 28.29
CA GLU A 68 4.37 -2.94 28.56
C GLU A 68 4.25 -1.99 27.36
N LYS A 69 5.38 -1.58 26.76
CA LYS A 69 5.40 -0.74 25.55
C LYS A 69 4.82 -1.48 24.34
N ILE A 70 5.13 -2.78 24.21
CA ILE A 70 4.56 -3.63 23.16
C ILE A 70 3.03 -3.74 23.33
N ALA A 71 2.55 -3.93 24.56
CA ALA A 71 1.12 -4.01 24.88
C ALA A 71 0.38 -2.69 24.60
N GLU A 72 0.96 -1.55 24.98
CA GLU A 72 0.42 -0.21 24.66
C GLU A 72 0.32 -0.02 23.15
N ARG A 73 1.35 -0.41 22.39
CA ARG A 73 1.32 -0.32 20.93
C ARG A 73 0.27 -1.24 20.33
N LEU A 74 0.09 -2.45 20.84
CA LEU A 74 -1.00 -3.33 20.42
C LEU A 74 -2.38 -2.71 20.64
N LYS A 75 -2.58 -1.98 21.75
CA LYS A 75 -3.83 -1.24 21.99
C LYS A 75 -4.07 -0.17 20.92
N ARG A 76 -3.03 0.59 20.55
CA ARG A 76 -3.09 1.57 19.44
C ARG A 76 -3.39 0.90 18.10
N LEU A 77 -2.68 -0.17 17.76
CA LEU A 77 -2.87 -0.90 16.51
C LEU A 77 -4.30 -1.46 16.39
N LYS A 78 -4.87 -2.00 17.47
CA LYS A 78 -6.27 -2.46 17.49
C LYS A 78 -7.27 -1.32 17.28
N LYS A 79 -7.01 -0.14 17.87
CA LYS A 79 -7.84 1.05 17.64
C LYS A 79 -7.77 1.51 16.18
N ASP A 80 -6.57 1.54 15.61
CA ASP A 80 -6.37 1.88 14.20
C ASP A 80 -7.05 0.87 13.28
N LEU A 81 -6.94 -0.43 13.59
CA LEU A 81 -7.61 -1.48 12.84
C LEU A 81 -9.13 -1.26 12.80
N LEU A 82 -9.74 -0.98 13.95
CA LEU A 82 -11.17 -0.70 14.05
C LEU A 82 -11.54 0.57 13.27
N LYS A 83 -10.72 1.63 13.38
CA LYS A 83 -10.91 2.87 12.61
C LYS A 83 -10.95 2.60 11.11
N TYR A 84 -9.97 1.86 10.57
CA TYR A 84 -9.90 1.59 9.13
C TYR A 84 -10.98 0.59 8.66
N LYS A 85 -11.33 -0.42 9.46
CA LYS A 85 -12.43 -1.34 9.15
C LYS A 85 -13.79 -0.63 9.03
N ASN A 86 -13.99 0.43 9.81
CA ASN A 86 -15.23 1.22 9.81
C ASN A 86 -15.15 2.47 8.92
N MET A 87 -14.05 2.67 8.20
CA MET A 87 -13.83 3.87 7.40
C MET A 87 -14.63 3.82 6.10
N LYS A 88 -15.39 4.87 5.81
CA LYS A 88 -16.04 5.04 4.51
C LYS A 88 -15.02 5.43 3.44
N ILE A 89 -15.28 5.02 2.20
CA ILE A 89 -14.36 5.27 1.07
C ILE A 89 -14.21 6.79 0.82
N GLU A 90 -15.29 7.54 1.02
CA GLU A 90 -15.35 8.99 0.82
C GLU A 90 -14.43 9.72 1.79
N ASP A 91 -14.39 9.27 3.05
CA ASP A 91 -13.60 9.83 4.14
C ASP A 91 -12.10 9.51 4.01
N TYR A 92 -11.77 8.45 3.27
CA TYR A 92 -10.37 8.05 3.09
C TYR A 92 -9.62 9.04 2.20
N LYS A 93 -8.52 9.55 2.74
CA LYS A 93 -7.55 10.36 2.00
C LYS A 93 -6.45 9.43 1.52
N LEU A 94 -6.14 9.48 0.22
CA LEU A 94 -5.04 8.70 -0.33
C LEU A 94 -3.73 9.11 0.35
N PRO A 95 -2.90 8.13 0.76
CA PRO A 95 -1.62 8.43 1.38
C PRO A 95 -0.61 8.94 0.34
N PRO A 96 0.59 9.38 0.78
CA PRO A 96 1.62 9.85 -0.14
C PRO A 96 1.95 8.83 -1.24
N LYS A 97 1.90 9.30 -2.48
CA LYS A 97 2.29 8.55 -3.68
C LYS A 97 3.78 8.75 -3.96
N LYS A 98 4.46 7.70 -4.44
CA LYS A 98 5.85 7.76 -4.92
C LYS A 98 6.02 6.96 -6.21
N GLU A 99 6.86 7.46 -7.11
CA GLU A 99 7.41 6.67 -8.20
C GLU A 99 8.76 6.10 -7.80
N VAL A 100 8.98 4.81 -8.03
CA VAL A 100 10.24 4.12 -7.71
C VAL A 100 10.65 3.18 -8.83
N ILE A 101 11.95 2.95 -8.96
CA ILE A 101 12.46 1.80 -9.70
C ILE A 101 12.73 0.70 -8.69
N GLY A 102 12.01 -0.42 -8.75
CA GLY A 102 12.11 -1.48 -7.75
C GLY A 102 12.04 -2.90 -8.29
N TRP A 103 12.45 -3.85 -7.45
CA TRP A 103 12.44 -5.29 -7.72
C TRP A 103 12.33 -6.09 -6.41
N VAL A 104 11.99 -7.38 -6.53
CA VAL A 104 12.00 -8.33 -5.42
C VAL A 104 13.06 -9.41 -5.67
N HIS A 105 13.68 -9.96 -4.62
CA HIS A 105 14.71 -11.02 -4.79
C HIS A 105 14.12 -12.43 -4.90
N HIS A 106 12.97 -12.65 -4.26
CA HIS A 106 12.25 -13.92 -4.16
C HIS A 106 10.84 -13.76 -4.75
N PRO A 107 10.09 -14.85 -4.98
CA PRO A 107 8.69 -14.77 -5.39
C PRO A 107 7.91 -13.76 -4.55
N CYS A 108 7.21 -12.85 -5.24
CA CYS A 108 6.48 -11.78 -4.59
C CYS A 108 5.28 -12.36 -3.82
N LYS A 109 5.15 -11.97 -2.57
CA LYS A 109 4.02 -12.30 -1.69
C LYS A 109 3.73 -11.17 -0.71
N GLU A 110 2.61 -11.25 0.01
CA GLU A 110 2.31 -10.30 1.09
C GLU A 110 3.48 -10.22 2.10
N GLY A 111 3.85 -8.99 2.47
CA GLY A 111 4.98 -8.67 3.35
C GLY A 111 6.36 -8.64 2.69
N THR A 112 6.46 -8.99 1.40
CA THR A 112 7.75 -9.00 0.67
C THR A 112 8.39 -7.62 0.64
N LEU A 113 9.69 -7.56 0.91
CA LEU A 113 10.47 -6.32 0.81
C LEU A 113 10.70 -5.98 -0.67
N LEU A 114 10.18 -4.83 -1.09
CA LEU A 114 10.53 -4.19 -2.36
C LEU A 114 11.90 -3.52 -2.22
N ARG A 115 12.88 -3.99 -2.99
CA ARG A 115 14.13 -3.27 -3.16
C ARG A 115 13.90 -2.13 -4.14
N ILE A 116 14.52 -0.99 -3.87
CA ILE A 116 14.50 0.18 -4.75
C ILE A 116 15.91 0.55 -5.19
N LYS A 117 16.03 1.20 -6.34
CA LYS A 117 17.27 1.84 -6.77
C LYS A 117 17.71 2.84 -5.68
N ASN A 118 18.99 2.83 -5.32
CA ASN A 118 19.60 3.69 -4.28
C ASN A 118 19.09 3.44 -2.84
N MET A 119 18.55 2.26 -2.53
CA MET A 119 18.19 1.91 -1.15
C MET A 119 19.45 1.84 -0.28
N THR A 120 19.46 2.54 0.86
CA THR A 120 20.60 2.53 1.80
C THR A 120 20.42 1.47 2.89
N ARG A 121 21.45 1.28 3.73
CA ARG A 121 21.37 0.43 4.92
C ARG A 121 20.30 0.89 5.92
N SER A 122 19.97 2.18 5.94
CA SER A 122 18.94 2.77 6.82
C SER A 122 17.62 3.01 6.10
N GLY A 123 17.44 2.44 4.91
CA GLY A 123 16.20 2.51 4.15
C GLY A 123 16.16 3.65 3.10
N PRO A 124 14.94 4.06 2.70
CA PRO A 124 13.65 3.57 3.19
C PRO A 124 13.39 2.10 2.81
N PHE A 125 12.62 1.40 3.65
CA PHE A 125 12.19 0.02 3.41
C PHE A 125 10.70 -0.04 3.11
N TYR A 126 10.33 -0.78 2.05
CA TYR A 126 8.95 -0.88 1.58
C TYR A 126 8.48 -2.32 1.55
N HIS A 127 7.46 -2.65 2.33
CA HIS A 127 6.86 -3.99 2.43
C HIS A 127 5.53 -4.04 1.67
N ILE A 128 5.46 -4.90 0.65
CA ILE A 128 4.30 -4.99 -0.25
C ILE A 128 3.15 -5.70 0.47
N VAL A 129 2.02 -5.02 0.63
CA VAL A 129 0.79 -5.59 1.22
C VAL A 129 -0.42 -5.53 0.31
N GLY A 130 -0.26 -4.96 -0.88
CA GLY A 130 -1.25 -5.04 -1.94
C GLY A 130 -0.68 -4.61 -3.27
N ILE A 131 -1.26 -5.14 -4.33
CA ILE A 131 -0.97 -4.79 -5.72
C ILE A 131 -2.31 -4.62 -6.42
N LYS A 132 -2.42 -3.63 -7.31
CA LYS A 132 -3.62 -3.47 -8.15
C LYS A 132 -3.94 -4.78 -8.88
N GLY A 133 -5.17 -5.25 -8.69
CA GLY A 133 -5.62 -6.54 -9.22
C GLY A 133 -5.32 -7.76 -8.33
N GLY A 134 -4.63 -7.59 -7.20
CA GLY A 134 -4.44 -8.62 -6.16
C GLY A 134 -3.48 -9.76 -6.52
N ASN A 135 -2.97 -9.82 -7.75
CA ASN A 135 -2.06 -10.85 -8.20
C ASN A 135 -0.60 -10.46 -7.95
N TYR A 136 0.08 -11.15 -7.03
CA TYR A 136 1.50 -10.90 -6.72
C TYR A 136 2.45 -11.50 -7.76
N ASP A 137 2.03 -12.52 -8.50
CA ASP A 137 2.86 -13.24 -9.46
C ASP A 137 3.26 -12.39 -10.68
N VAL A 138 2.60 -11.24 -10.88
CA VAL A 138 2.93 -10.27 -11.93
C VAL A 138 4.30 -9.60 -11.71
N ILE A 139 4.75 -9.53 -10.46
CA ILE A 139 6.07 -9.00 -10.09
C ILE A 139 7.06 -10.18 -10.01
N LYS A 140 7.85 -10.34 -11.07
CA LYS A 140 8.81 -11.44 -11.18
C LYS A 140 10.08 -11.16 -10.38
N PRO A 141 10.69 -12.18 -9.76
CA PRO A 141 11.95 -12.03 -9.05
C PRO A 141 13.05 -11.47 -9.94
N ARG A 142 13.86 -10.56 -9.40
CA ARG A 142 15.04 -9.93 -10.01
C ARG A 142 14.75 -9.12 -11.29
N VAL A 143 13.49 -8.92 -11.64
CA VAL A 143 13.08 -8.02 -12.73
C VAL A 143 12.83 -6.64 -12.16
N LYS A 144 13.37 -5.61 -12.83
CA LYS A 144 13.17 -4.20 -12.43
C LYS A 144 11.90 -3.65 -13.08
N TYR A 145 11.16 -2.90 -12.29
CA TYR A 145 9.96 -2.21 -12.73
C TYR A 145 10.02 -0.74 -12.34
N LYS A 146 9.48 0.14 -13.19
CA LYS A 146 9.03 1.46 -12.77
C LYS A 146 7.66 1.27 -12.11
N MET A 147 7.54 1.65 -10.84
CA MET A 147 6.34 1.40 -10.04
C MET A 147 5.79 2.69 -9.45
N THR A 148 4.46 2.76 -9.37
CA THR A 148 3.73 3.76 -8.57
C THR A 148 3.27 3.10 -7.28
N ILE A 149 3.76 3.61 -6.15
CA ILE A 149 3.48 3.06 -4.81
C ILE A 149 2.80 4.10 -3.91
N TYR A 150 1.96 3.60 -3.00
CA TYR A 150 1.31 4.37 -1.95
C TYR A 150 1.83 3.96 -0.57
N LEU A 151 2.24 4.93 0.26
CA LEU A 151 2.79 4.68 1.60
C LEU A 151 1.68 4.54 2.65
N LEU A 152 1.16 3.34 2.85
CA LEU A 152 -0.08 3.10 3.59
C LEU A 152 0.05 3.29 5.10
N TYR A 153 0.99 2.57 5.72
CA TYR A 153 1.09 2.49 7.17
C TYR A 153 2.55 2.28 7.59
N PRO A 154 3.07 3.04 8.58
CA PRO A 154 4.44 2.90 9.04
C PRO A 154 4.62 1.58 9.82
N ARG A 155 5.79 0.96 9.66
CA ARG A 155 6.23 -0.17 10.49
C ARG A 155 6.98 0.35 11.70
N HIS A 156 6.79 -0.30 12.83
CA HIS A 156 7.57 0.05 14.02
C HIS A 156 9.03 -0.41 13.86
N TYR A 157 9.90 0.53 13.49
CA TYR A 157 11.34 0.31 13.32
C TYR A 157 12.10 1.63 13.53
N PRO A 158 13.39 1.62 13.91
CA PRO A 158 14.19 2.85 14.10
C PRO A 158 14.44 3.68 12.83
N PHE A 159 14.05 3.18 11.65
CA PHE A 159 14.27 3.85 10.36
C PHE A 159 12.98 3.85 9.54
N PHE A 160 12.95 4.66 8.47
CA PHE A 160 11.80 4.76 7.58
C PHE A 160 11.42 3.41 6.98
N ASN A 161 10.27 2.89 7.42
CA ASN A 161 9.81 1.57 7.07
C ASN A 161 8.29 1.61 6.92
N TYR A 162 7.78 1.23 5.75
CA TYR A 162 6.37 1.37 5.42
C TYR A 162 5.84 0.11 4.76
N TYR A 163 4.57 -0.18 5.04
CA TYR A 163 3.76 -0.99 4.17
C TYR A 163 3.26 -0.19 2.98
N ILE A 164 3.23 -0.81 1.82
CA ILE A 164 2.90 -0.16 0.56
C ILE A 164 1.85 -0.92 -0.25
N PHE A 165 1.09 -0.16 -1.03
CA PHE A 165 0.28 -0.66 -2.14
C PHE A 165 0.95 -0.30 -3.47
N ILE A 166 1.04 -1.24 -4.39
CA ILE A 166 1.54 -1.01 -5.76
C ILE A 166 0.33 -0.76 -6.67
N GLU A 167 0.17 0.47 -7.13
CA GLU A 167 -0.92 0.83 -8.06
C GLU A 167 -0.59 0.45 -9.50
N ASN A 168 0.62 0.79 -9.95
CA ASN A 168 1.08 0.56 -11.31
C ASN A 168 2.49 0.01 -11.32
N TYR A 169 2.81 -0.78 -12.34
CA TYR A 169 4.14 -1.34 -12.56
C TYR A 169 4.37 -1.55 -14.06
N GLU A 170 5.51 -1.09 -14.53
CA GLU A 170 5.95 -1.24 -15.91
C GLU A 170 7.33 -1.87 -15.90
N LYS A 171 7.49 -2.99 -16.61
CA LYS A 171 8.79 -3.66 -16.70
C LYS A 171 9.77 -2.75 -17.43
N ILE A 172 10.94 -2.53 -16.85
CA ILE A 172 12.01 -1.81 -17.53
C ILE A 172 12.69 -2.82 -18.45
N SER A 173 12.52 -2.64 -19.76
CA SER A 173 13.31 -3.37 -20.76
C SER A 173 14.78 -2.98 -20.59
N ASN A 174 15.65 -3.98 -20.52
CA ASN A 174 17.09 -3.75 -20.60
C ASN A 174 17.48 -3.34 -22.02
#